data_AF-A0A7C7G046-F1
#
_entry.id   AF-A0A7C7G046-F1
#
_cell.length_a   1.000
_cell.length_b   1.000
_cell.length_c   1.000
_cell.angle_alpha   90.00
_cell.angle_beta   90.00
_cell.angle_gamma   90.00
#
_symmetry.space_group_name_H-M   'P 1'
#
loop_
_entity.id
_entity.type
_entity.pdbx_description
1 polymer ?
#
loop_
_entity_poly.entity_id
_entity_poly.type
_entity_poly.pdbx_seq_one_letter_code
_entity_poly.pdbx_strand_id
1 'polypeptide(L)'
;MKLLRKLRCLVVLLAGLTTISSTQLVNATVYDFTYTGVFTMLFPAGDFGVNGDAMGNSWGGNRTDIAGTLSYDDMTGAGEYTVNPFLFAGGGQMAFESGTMQAIGDGFGNPGDLISAHNWYNWNGNYGLSIDIIYDATGFFNALAFGMTVGDVISGDQLLDLNSNVLVSSLGSLLPASDAVLAGPTPLPIGPTPIAATTWNVSGTGIAAQLPLIADTIGGSTQLSGPFAGLSINLDIGDLGSLHLVSVTPSAIPLPGTLWLFLSGMGLISVRLKLGRSKT
;
A
#
# COMPACT_ATOMS: atom_id res chain seq x y z
N MET A 1 -64.23 -9.92 -26.27
CA MET A 1 -62.89 -10.15 -26.87
C MET A 1 -61.94 -8.94 -26.95
N LYS A 2 -62.40 -7.67 -26.83
CA LYS A 2 -61.49 -6.50 -26.88
C LYS A 2 -60.67 -6.25 -25.59
N LEU A 3 -61.06 -6.83 -24.45
CA LEU A 3 -60.38 -6.66 -23.16
C LEU A 3 -59.06 -7.46 -23.05
N LEU A 4 -58.99 -8.64 -23.67
CA LEU A 4 -57.77 -9.49 -23.64
C LEU A 4 -56.59 -8.91 -24.45
N ARG A 5 -56.82 -8.02 -25.41
CA ARG A 5 -55.74 -7.38 -26.18
C ARG A 5 -55.04 -6.25 -25.41
N LYS A 6 -55.73 -5.57 -24.48
CA LYS A 6 -55.10 -4.51 -23.66
C LYS A 6 -54.25 -5.06 -22.53
N LEU A 7 -54.59 -6.24 -22.00
CA LEU A 7 -53.83 -6.88 -20.92
C LEU A 7 -52.46 -7.41 -21.39
N ARG A 8 -52.35 -7.84 -22.65
CA ARG A 8 -51.08 -8.33 -23.22
C ARG A 8 -50.04 -7.23 -23.48
N CYS A 9 -50.46 -5.97 -23.63
CA CYS A 9 -49.53 -4.84 -23.77
C CYS A 9 -48.95 -4.38 -22.42
N LEU A 10 -49.63 -4.64 -21.30
CA LEU A 10 -49.16 -4.25 -19.97
C LEU A 10 -48.12 -5.26 -19.42
N VAL A 11 -48.25 -6.54 -19.79
CA VAL A 11 -47.33 -7.60 -19.34
C VAL A 11 -45.96 -7.52 -20.05
N VAL A 12 -45.88 -6.94 -21.25
CA VAL A 12 -44.61 -6.75 -21.98
C VAL A 12 -43.78 -5.59 -21.42
N LEU A 13 -44.40 -4.62 -20.73
CA LEU A 13 -43.65 -3.52 -20.10
C LEU A 13 -42.99 -3.92 -18.77
N LEU A 14 -43.48 -4.99 -18.13
CA LEU A 14 -43.00 -5.43 -16.80
C LEU A 14 -41.92 -6.54 -16.89
N ALA A 15 -41.79 -7.20 -18.05
CA ALA A 15 -40.74 -8.19 -18.31
C ALA A 15 -39.44 -7.57 -18.87
N GLY A 16 -39.42 -6.25 -19.08
CA GLY A 16 -38.25 -5.47 -19.52
C GLY A 16 -37.38 -4.93 -18.37
N LEU A 17 -37.68 -5.27 -17.11
CA LEU A 17 -36.69 -5.22 -16.03
C LEU A 17 -35.79 -6.44 -16.16
N THR A 18 -35.08 -6.54 -17.28
CA THR A 18 -33.85 -7.34 -17.32
C THR A 18 -33.00 -6.80 -16.19
N THR A 19 -32.78 -7.65 -15.19
CA THR A 19 -31.76 -7.53 -14.17
C THR A 19 -30.54 -6.87 -14.80
N ILE A 20 -30.40 -5.56 -14.62
CA ILE A 20 -29.12 -4.91 -14.73
C ILE A 20 -28.42 -5.50 -13.52
N SER A 21 -27.72 -6.61 -13.74
CA SER A 21 -26.70 -7.09 -12.85
C SER A 21 -25.70 -5.95 -12.82
N SER A 22 -25.97 -4.95 -11.98
CA SER A 22 -25.01 -3.93 -11.64
C SER A 22 -23.90 -4.73 -11.02
N THR A 23 -22.85 -5.00 -11.80
CA THR A 23 -21.53 -5.21 -11.25
C THR A 23 -21.37 -4.02 -10.32
N GLN A 24 -21.56 -4.23 -9.02
CA GLN A 24 -21.28 -3.21 -8.04
C GLN A 24 -19.84 -2.82 -8.34
N LEU A 25 -19.64 -1.56 -8.73
CA LEU A 25 -18.30 -1.01 -8.76
C LEU A 25 -17.81 -1.22 -7.33
N VAL A 26 -16.85 -2.13 -7.16
CA VAL A 26 -16.07 -2.18 -5.93
C VAL A 26 -15.50 -0.78 -5.85
N ASN A 27 -15.96 0.00 -4.88
CA ASN A 27 -15.46 1.36 -4.71
C ASN A 27 -13.99 1.20 -4.30
N ALA A 28 -13.06 1.86 -5.00
CA ALA A 28 -11.69 1.87 -4.51
C ALA A 28 -11.73 2.54 -3.15
N THR A 29 -10.86 2.11 -2.26
CA THR A 29 -10.75 2.70 -0.95
C THR A 29 -9.31 3.12 -0.78
N VAL A 30 -9.13 4.42 -0.56
CA VAL A 30 -7.82 4.97 -0.19
C VAL A 30 -7.73 4.94 1.32
N TYR A 31 -6.73 4.22 1.82
CA TYR A 31 -6.44 4.07 3.23
C TYR A 31 -5.23 4.93 3.58
N ASP A 32 -5.41 5.85 4.51
CA ASP A 32 -4.32 6.71 4.99
C ASP A 32 -3.91 6.29 6.40
N PHE A 33 -2.61 6.15 6.60
CA PHE A 33 -2.01 5.70 7.85
C PHE A 33 -0.97 6.69 8.34
N THR A 34 -0.80 6.73 9.66
CA THR A 34 0.46 7.15 10.29
C THR A 34 1.22 5.92 10.73
N TYR A 35 2.54 5.94 10.60
CA TYR A 35 3.35 4.78 10.97
C TYR A 35 4.60 5.16 11.74
N THR A 36 5.10 4.17 12.47
CA THR A 36 6.47 4.10 12.97
C THR A 36 7.15 2.87 12.37
N GLY A 37 8.47 2.85 12.40
CA GLY A 37 9.24 1.77 11.82
C GLY A 37 10.72 1.97 12.04
N VAL A 38 11.52 1.24 11.29
CA VAL A 38 12.97 1.25 11.47
C VAL A 38 13.71 1.34 10.15
N PHE A 39 14.65 2.28 10.11
CA PHE A 39 15.65 2.39 9.07
C PHE A 39 16.87 1.54 9.42
N THR A 40 17.31 0.71 8.47
CA THR A 40 18.53 -0.08 8.58
C THR A 40 19.41 0.15 7.35
N MET A 41 20.68 0.49 7.55
CA MET A 41 21.69 0.50 6.48
C MET A 41 22.56 -0.75 6.62
N LEU A 42 22.80 -1.45 5.51
CA LEU A 42 23.63 -2.65 5.47
C LEU A 42 24.82 -2.46 4.51
N PHE A 43 25.99 -2.93 4.92
CA PHE A 43 27.17 -3.05 4.07
C PHE A 43 27.02 -4.21 3.06
N PRO A 44 27.85 -4.27 2.00
CA PRO A 44 27.80 -5.37 1.03
C PRO A 44 28.03 -6.77 1.61
N ALA A 45 28.60 -6.87 2.82
CA ALA A 45 28.77 -8.13 3.53
C ALA A 45 27.52 -8.56 4.33
N GLY A 46 26.50 -7.71 4.37
CA GLY A 46 25.31 -7.86 5.20
C GLY A 46 25.44 -7.24 6.59
N ASP A 47 26.60 -6.73 7.00
CA ASP A 47 26.79 -6.11 8.32
C ASP A 47 26.06 -4.76 8.47
N PHE A 48 25.70 -4.39 9.70
CA PHE A 48 25.07 -3.10 9.99
C PHE A 48 26.00 -1.90 9.74
N GLY A 49 25.48 -0.91 9.03
CA GLY A 49 25.99 0.46 9.00
C GLY A 49 25.53 1.22 10.24
N VAL A 50 26.46 1.51 11.15
CA VAL A 50 26.14 2.21 12.41
C VAL A 50 25.87 3.70 12.16
N ASN A 51 24.68 4.15 12.53
CA ASN A 51 24.35 5.57 12.62
C ASN A 51 24.87 6.16 13.94
N GLY A 52 26.00 6.87 13.85
CA GLY A 52 26.59 7.59 14.98
C GLY A 52 25.66 8.61 15.66
N ASP A 53 24.69 9.16 14.93
CA ASP A 53 23.72 10.13 15.46
C ASP A 53 22.56 9.48 16.23
N ALA A 54 22.38 8.17 16.09
CA ALA A 54 21.33 7.38 16.75
C ALA A 54 21.88 6.41 17.81
N MET A 55 23.14 6.55 18.23
CA MET A 55 23.79 5.64 19.21
C MET A 55 23.05 5.53 20.56
N GLY A 56 22.21 6.50 20.90
CA GLY A 56 21.43 6.52 22.15
C GLY A 56 20.11 5.75 22.11
N ASN A 57 19.70 5.18 20.97
CA ASN A 57 18.47 4.41 20.88
C ASN A 57 18.63 2.96 21.38
N SER A 58 17.53 2.21 21.39
CA SER A 58 17.51 0.79 21.80
C SER A 58 18.39 -0.11 20.92
N TRP A 59 18.76 0.35 19.73
CA TRP A 59 19.55 -0.39 18.75
C TRP A 59 21.04 -0.08 18.80
N GLY A 60 21.46 0.87 19.66
CA GLY A 60 22.83 1.35 19.75
C GLY A 60 23.35 1.90 18.42
N GLY A 61 22.49 2.55 17.63
CA GLY A 61 22.82 3.12 16.33
C GLY A 61 22.88 2.14 15.15
N ASN A 62 22.79 0.82 15.35
CA ASN A 62 22.73 -0.15 14.24
C ASN A 62 21.47 0.02 13.38
N ARG A 63 20.46 0.66 13.94
CA ARG A 63 19.20 1.01 13.31
C ARG A 63 18.76 2.39 13.78
N THR A 64 17.91 3.05 13.01
CA THR A 64 17.35 4.36 13.36
C THR A 64 15.83 4.28 13.35
N ASP A 65 15.19 4.69 14.44
CA ASP A 65 13.73 4.71 14.51
C ASP A 65 13.21 5.80 13.56
N ILE A 66 12.20 5.46 12.77
CA ILE A 66 11.58 6.36 11.80
C ILE A 66 10.06 6.44 12.02
N ALA A 67 9.46 7.50 11.50
CA ALA A 67 8.03 7.71 11.49
C ALA A 67 7.60 8.41 10.20
N GLY A 68 6.33 8.29 9.85
CA GLY A 68 5.84 8.85 8.59
C GLY A 68 4.34 8.66 8.37
N THR A 69 3.94 8.86 7.13
CA THR A 69 2.57 8.62 6.65
C THR A 69 2.59 7.70 5.44
N LEU A 70 1.55 6.89 5.28
CA LEU A 70 1.34 5.99 4.13
C LEU A 70 -0.08 6.21 3.60
N SER A 71 -0.25 6.30 2.29
CA SER A 71 -1.55 6.27 1.61
C SER A 71 -1.54 5.12 0.61
N TYR A 72 -2.60 4.30 0.59
CA TYR A 72 -2.68 3.13 -0.27
C TYR A 72 -4.08 3.00 -0.89
N ASP A 73 -4.14 2.86 -2.21
CA ASP A 73 -5.35 2.62 -2.99
C ASP A 73 -5.46 1.12 -3.30
N ASP A 74 -6.44 0.46 -2.67
CA ASP A 74 -6.63 -0.99 -2.75
C ASP A 74 -7.08 -1.50 -4.13
N MET A 75 -7.57 -0.63 -5.01
CA MET A 75 -8.03 -1.01 -6.34
C MET A 75 -6.89 -1.03 -7.34
N THR A 76 -6.03 -0.01 -7.28
CA THR A 76 -4.88 0.12 -8.16
C THR A 76 -3.66 -0.62 -7.61
N GLY A 77 -3.65 -0.89 -6.30
CA GLY A 77 -2.49 -1.39 -5.59
C GLY A 77 -1.35 -0.37 -5.49
N ALA A 78 -1.62 0.91 -5.80
CA ALA A 78 -0.64 1.98 -5.73
C ALA A 78 -0.70 2.68 -4.38
N GLY A 79 0.43 3.24 -3.95
CA GLY A 79 0.50 4.02 -2.74
C GLY A 79 1.61 5.06 -2.75
N GLU A 80 1.57 5.95 -1.78
CA GLU A 80 2.61 6.92 -1.51
C GLU A 80 2.93 6.93 -0.02
N TYR A 81 4.19 7.17 0.35
CA TYR A 81 4.56 7.33 1.74
C TYR A 81 5.65 8.37 1.94
N THR A 82 5.74 8.85 3.17
CA THR A 82 6.74 9.83 3.62
C THR A 82 7.51 9.26 4.79
N VAL A 83 8.77 9.66 4.94
CA VAL A 83 9.59 9.39 6.12
C VAL A 83 10.02 10.73 6.70
N ASN A 84 9.75 10.97 7.98
CA ASN A 84 10.22 12.16 8.67
C ASN A 84 11.75 12.24 8.61
N PRO A 85 12.34 13.40 8.31
CA PRO A 85 13.79 13.54 8.25
C PRO A 85 14.46 13.20 9.57
N PHE A 86 15.64 12.58 9.49
CA PHE A 86 16.46 12.23 10.67
C PHE A 86 17.94 12.49 10.39
N LEU A 87 18.75 12.54 11.44
CA LEU A 87 20.21 12.69 11.32
C LEU A 87 20.87 11.33 11.09
N PHE A 88 21.83 11.32 10.17
CA PHE A 88 22.53 10.14 9.73
C PHE A 88 23.99 10.44 9.36
N ALA A 89 24.89 9.56 9.81
CA ALA A 89 26.31 9.55 9.45
C ALA A 89 27.06 10.86 9.79
N GLY A 90 26.95 11.32 11.03
CA GLY A 90 27.75 12.43 11.57
C GLY A 90 27.08 13.80 11.40
N GLY A 91 25.77 13.84 11.58
CA GLY A 91 24.95 15.06 11.52
C GLY A 91 24.40 15.38 10.13
N GLY A 92 24.62 14.52 9.13
CA GLY A 92 24.00 14.67 7.81
C GLY A 92 22.50 14.42 7.89
N GLN A 93 21.67 15.34 7.42
CA GLN A 93 20.23 15.11 7.40
C GLN A 93 19.86 14.16 6.25
N MET A 94 19.22 13.04 6.56
CA MET A 94 18.55 12.16 5.61
C MET A 94 17.08 12.56 5.52
N ALA A 95 16.63 12.95 4.34
CA ALA A 95 15.26 13.40 4.09
C ALA A 95 14.70 12.70 2.85
N PHE A 96 13.66 11.89 3.03
CA PHE A 96 12.95 11.27 1.92
C PHE A 96 11.98 12.29 1.33
N GLU A 97 12.19 12.64 0.07
CA GLU A 97 11.44 13.68 -0.63
C GLU A 97 10.13 13.13 -1.19
N SER A 98 10.14 11.87 -1.63
CA SER A 98 8.94 11.12 -2.03
C SER A 98 9.21 9.61 -1.95
N GLY A 99 8.18 8.86 -1.56
CA GLY A 99 8.14 7.40 -1.66
C GLY A 99 6.87 7.00 -2.41
N THR A 100 7.02 6.22 -3.48
CA THR A 100 5.89 5.63 -4.21
C THR A 100 5.92 4.12 -4.04
N MET A 101 4.75 3.49 -4.03
CA MET A 101 4.56 2.06 -3.84
C MET A 101 3.65 1.50 -4.91
N GLN A 102 3.90 0.26 -5.31
CA GLN A 102 3.06 -0.49 -6.23
C GLN A 102 3.04 -1.97 -5.81
N ALA A 103 1.87 -2.54 -5.61
CA ALA A 103 1.70 -3.98 -5.46
C ALA A 103 2.12 -4.69 -6.76
N ILE A 104 3.00 -5.68 -6.64
CA ILE A 104 3.61 -6.42 -7.76
C ILE A 104 3.32 -7.93 -7.73
N GLY A 105 2.44 -8.38 -6.83
CA GLY A 105 2.04 -9.77 -6.72
C GLY A 105 3.12 -10.64 -6.07
N ASP A 106 3.44 -11.79 -6.65
CA ASP A 106 4.48 -12.71 -6.13
C ASP A 106 5.89 -12.44 -6.70
N GLY A 107 6.05 -11.38 -7.50
CA GLY A 107 7.32 -11.09 -8.20
C GLY A 107 7.57 -11.95 -9.45
N PHE A 108 6.61 -12.80 -9.83
CA PHE A 108 6.64 -13.62 -11.04
C PHE A 108 5.40 -13.43 -11.93
N GLY A 109 4.59 -12.42 -11.61
CA GLY A 109 3.39 -12.05 -12.36
C GLY A 109 2.11 -12.76 -11.91
N ASN A 110 2.14 -13.50 -10.79
CA ASN A 110 0.93 -14.04 -10.17
C ASN A 110 0.48 -13.15 -8.99
N PRO A 111 -0.75 -13.31 -8.48
CA PRO A 111 -1.16 -12.69 -7.23
C PRO A 111 -0.22 -13.07 -6.08
N GLY A 112 0.05 -12.13 -5.19
CA GLY A 112 0.92 -12.30 -4.04
C GLY A 112 1.02 -11.00 -3.25
N ASP A 113 1.88 -11.03 -2.23
CA ASP A 113 1.90 -10.01 -1.18
C ASP A 113 3.07 -9.03 -1.30
N LEU A 114 3.78 -9.00 -2.43
CA LEU A 114 4.91 -8.10 -2.62
C LEU A 114 4.45 -6.70 -3.06
N ILE A 115 5.07 -5.70 -2.45
CA ILE A 115 5.02 -4.30 -2.86
C ILE A 115 6.41 -3.90 -3.29
N SER A 116 6.52 -3.20 -4.41
CA SER A 116 7.74 -2.46 -4.69
C SER A 116 7.59 -0.99 -4.37
N ALA A 117 8.63 -0.44 -3.74
CA ALA A 117 8.72 0.97 -3.42
C ALA A 117 9.91 1.64 -4.09
N HIS A 118 9.67 2.81 -4.65
CA HIS A 118 10.70 3.69 -5.19
C HIS A 118 10.78 4.96 -4.35
N ASN A 119 11.97 5.23 -3.81
CA ASN A 119 12.23 6.33 -2.90
C ASN A 119 13.18 7.33 -3.52
N TRP A 120 12.84 8.61 -3.46
CA TRP A 120 13.76 9.71 -3.67
C TRP A 120 14.12 10.33 -2.34
N TYR A 121 15.41 10.57 -2.13
CA TYR A 121 15.87 11.18 -0.89
C TYR A 121 17.05 12.13 -1.14
N ASN A 122 17.24 13.01 -0.18
CA ASN A 122 18.35 13.92 -0.06
C ASN A 122 19.17 13.53 1.16
N TRP A 123 20.49 13.47 1.00
CA TRP A 123 21.40 13.39 2.13
C TRP A 123 22.38 14.55 2.12
N ASN A 124 22.28 15.42 3.12
CA ASN A 124 23.20 16.53 3.35
C ASN A 124 23.40 17.44 2.11
N GLY A 125 22.32 17.70 1.36
CA GLY A 125 22.33 18.53 0.14
C GLY A 125 22.66 17.78 -1.16
N ASN A 126 22.85 16.46 -1.11
CA ASN A 126 22.95 15.61 -2.30
C ASN A 126 21.53 15.19 -2.71
N TYR A 127 20.93 15.96 -3.61
CA TYR A 127 19.57 15.76 -4.12
C TYR A 127 19.51 14.68 -5.20
N GLY A 128 18.32 14.09 -5.37
CA GLY A 128 18.04 13.13 -6.45
C GLY A 128 18.69 11.76 -6.24
N LEU A 129 19.03 11.40 -4.99
CA LEU A 129 19.39 10.04 -4.67
C LEU A 129 18.12 9.19 -4.69
N SER A 130 18.23 7.95 -5.20
CA SER A 130 17.10 7.03 -5.20
C SER A 130 17.49 5.64 -4.73
N ILE A 131 16.50 4.95 -4.17
CA ILE A 131 16.61 3.54 -3.80
C ILE A 131 15.27 2.85 -3.98
N ASP A 132 15.33 1.60 -4.43
CA ASP A 132 14.20 0.74 -4.61
C ASP A 132 14.20 -0.34 -3.52
N ILE A 133 13.04 -0.60 -2.93
CA ILE A 133 12.88 -1.60 -1.85
C ILE A 133 11.69 -2.48 -2.20
N ILE A 134 11.91 -3.80 -2.17
CA ILE A 134 10.83 -4.78 -2.27
C ILE A 134 10.40 -5.16 -0.87
N TYR A 135 9.13 -4.94 -0.57
CA TYR A 135 8.49 -5.32 0.67
C TYR A 135 7.64 -6.56 0.50
N ASP A 136 7.59 -7.36 1.56
CA ASP A 136 6.51 -8.30 1.81
C ASP A 136 5.49 -7.61 2.70
N ALA A 137 4.28 -7.42 2.16
CA ALA A 137 3.18 -6.72 2.80
C ALA A 137 2.07 -7.68 3.26
N THR A 138 2.39 -8.97 3.51
CA THR A 138 1.42 -9.99 3.94
C THR A 138 0.59 -9.51 5.13
N GLY A 139 1.25 -8.96 6.15
CA GLY A 139 0.56 -8.46 7.35
C GLY A 139 -0.41 -7.31 7.03
N PHE A 140 0.04 -6.36 6.23
CA PHE A 140 -0.76 -5.23 5.77
C PHE A 140 -1.98 -5.66 4.94
N PHE A 141 -1.79 -6.50 3.93
CA PHE A 141 -2.88 -6.96 3.06
C PHE A 141 -3.90 -7.83 3.80
N ASN A 142 -3.44 -8.70 4.71
CA ASN A 142 -4.35 -9.47 5.55
C ASN A 142 -5.19 -8.56 6.45
N ALA A 143 -4.60 -7.50 7.00
CA ALA A 143 -5.36 -6.54 7.81
C ALA A 143 -6.45 -5.84 6.98
N LEU A 144 -6.13 -5.36 5.78
CA LEU A 144 -7.13 -4.80 4.86
C LEU A 144 -8.24 -5.81 4.55
N ALA A 145 -7.89 -7.07 4.30
CA ALA A 145 -8.85 -8.14 4.03
C ALA A 145 -9.75 -8.48 5.24
N PHE A 146 -9.25 -8.30 6.47
CA PHE A 146 -10.06 -8.41 7.68
C PHE A 146 -11.04 -7.24 7.87
N GLY A 147 -10.92 -6.18 7.06
CA GLY A 147 -11.84 -5.04 7.09
C GLY A 147 -11.50 -4.05 8.19
N MET A 148 -10.24 -3.63 8.27
CA MET A 148 -9.80 -2.56 9.18
C MET A 148 -10.73 -1.35 9.14
N THR A 149 -10.92 -0.75 10.30
CA THR A 149 -11.70 0.46 10.52
C THR A 149 -10.82 1.58 11.05
N VAL A 150 -11.24 2.84 10.83
CA VAL A 150 -10.49 4.01 11.30
C VAL A 150 -10.20 3.91 12.79
N GLY A 151 -8.92 4.05 13.14
CA GLY A 151 -8.39 3.87 14.48
C GLY A 151 -7.64 2.56 14.68
N ASP A 152 -7.91 1.53 13.88
CA ASP A 152 -7.24 0.25 14.07
C ASP A 152 -5.72 0.38 13.90
N VAL A 153 -5.00 -0.43 14.67
CA VAL A 153 -3.54 -0.45 14.72
C VAL A 153 -3.04 -1.83 14.30
N ILE A 154 -2.11 -1.86 13.35
CA ILE A 154 -1.31 -3.05 13.11
C ILE A 154 0.01 -2.92 13.85
N SER A 155 0.24 -3.77 14.85
CA SER A 155 1.48 -3.79 15.63
C SER A 155 2.16 -5.16 15.48
N GLY A 156 3.25 -5.18 14.72
CA GLY A 156 3.89 -6.42 14.28
C GLY A 156 2.92 -7.38 13.60
N ASP A 157 2.69 -8.56 14.19
CA ASP A 157 1.77 -9.57 13.64
C ASP A 157 0.29 -9.40 14.07
N GLN A 158 -0.05 -8.34 14.77
CA GLN A 158 -1.35 -8.20 15.42
C GLN A 158 -2.16 -7.04 14.85
N LEU A 159 -3.43 -7.30 14.52
CA LEU A 159 -4.44 -6.27 14.34
C LEU A 159 -5.14 -6.01 15.66
N LEU A 160 -5.10 -4.76 16.12
CA LEU A 160 -5.64 -4.31 17.40
C LEU A 160 -6.71 -3.25 17.15
N ASP A 161 -7.85 -3.40 17.84
CA ASP A 161 -8.91 -2.37 17.85
C ASP A 161 -8.46 -1.14 18.66
N LEU A 162 -8.70 0.06 18.11
CA LEU A 162 -8.28 1.34 18.69
C LEU A 162 -8.69 1.51 20.16
N ASN A 163 -9.94 1.16 20.45
CA ASN A 163 -10.60 1.60 21.68
C ASN A 163 -10.32 0.66 22.84
N SER A 164 -10.10 -0.61 22.53
CA SER A 164 -9.98 -1.67 23.51
C SER A 164 -8.58 -2.25 23.60
N ASN A 165 -7.71 -1.98 22.63
CA ASN A 165 -6.41 -2.66 22.46
C ASN A 165 -6.57 -4.19 22.49
N VAL A 166 -7.74 -4.68 22.07
CA VAL A 166 -8.06 -6.10 21.99
C VAL A 166 -7.61 -6.61 20.63
N LEU A 167 -6.95 -7.77 20.66
CA LEU A 167 -6.56 -8.50 19.48
C LEU A 167 -7.81 -8.85 18.65
N VAL A 168 -7.88 -8.30 17.45
CA VAL A 168 -8.88 -8.63 16.44
C VAL A 168 -8.46 -9.91 15.71
N SER A 169 -7.20 -9.94 15.25
CA SER A 169 -6.65 -11.08 14.50
C SER A 169 -5.12 -11.09 14.50
N SER A 170 -4.53 -12.26 14.21
CA SER A 170 -3.12 -12.39 13.78
C SER A 170 -3.06 -12.30 12.26
N LEU A 171 -2.01 -11.67 11.75
CA LEU A 171 -1.93 -11.23 10.35
C LEU A 171 -0.98 -12.07 9.49
N GLY A 172 -0.21 -12.99 10.07
CA GLY A 172 0.83 -13.73 9.37
C GLY A 172 1.97 -12.85 8.84
N SER A 173 2.24 -11.73 9.51
CA SER A 173 3.34 -10.80 9.18
C SER A 173 4.68 -11.53 9.22
N LEU A 174 5.58 -11.15 8.31
CA LEU A 174 6.90 -11.77 8.19
C LEU A 174 7.98 -10.96 8.91
N LEU A 175 9.10 -11.61 9.17
CA LEU A 175 10.31 -10.96 9.66
C LEU A 175 10.98 -10.20 8.50
N PRO A 176 11.43 -8.96 8.72
CA PRO A 176 12.34 -8.28 7.81
C PRO A 176 13.58 -9.10 7.47
N ALA A 177 14.08 -8.94 6.24
CA ALA A 177 15.37 -9.49 5.84
C ALA A 177 16.53 -9.02 6.74
N SER A 178 16.40 -7.81 7.31
CA SER A 178 17.38 -7.24 8.23
C SER A 178 17.44 -7.94 9.60
N ASP A 179 16.50 -8.83 9.95
CA ASP A 179 16.51 -9.61 11.20
C ASP A 179 17.51 -10.75 11.21
N ALA A 180 17.89 -11.24 10.02
CA ALA A 180 18.91 -12.27 9.89
C ALA A 180 20.33 -11.71 10.14
N VAL A 181 20.48 -10.39 10.21
CA VAL A 181 21.78 -9.73 10.36
C VAL A 181 22.22 -9.72 11.82
N LEU A 182 23.49 -10.01 12.05
CA LEU A 182 24.11 -10.00 13.38
C LEU A 182 24.94 -8.72 13.59
N ALA A 183 24.79 -8.07 14.75
CA ALA A 183 25.70 -7.04 15.21
C ALA A 183 26.80 -7.69 16.06
N GLY A 184 27.86 -8.18 15.41
CA GLY A 184 28.86 -9.04 16.05
C GLY A 184 28.24 -10.39 16.46
N PRO A 185 28.30 -10.82 17.72
CA PRO A 185 27.67 -12.07 18.17
C PRO A 185 26.17 -11.92 18.50
N THR A 186 25.62 -10.69 18.49
CA THR A 186 24.29 -10.41 19.02
C THR A 186 23.29 -10.25 17.86
N PRO A 187 22.23 -11.08 17.80
CA PRO A 187 21.12 -10.81 16.90
C PRO A 187 20.36 -9.57 17.39
N LEU A 188 19.99 -8.71 16.45
CA LEU A 188 19.10 -7.58 16.72
C LEU A 188 17.81 -7.86 15.97
N PRO A 189 16.87 -8.66 16.47
CA PRO A 189 15.60 -8.85 15.78
C PRO A 189 14.69 -7.63 15.99
N ILE A 190 14.09 -7.16 14.91
CA ILE A 190 12.92 -6.26 14.84
C ILE A 190 11.69 -7.08 15.29
N GLY A 191 11.55 -8.28 14.74
CA GLY A 191 10.33 -9.08 14.86
C GLY A 191 9.42 -8.91 13.64
N PRO A 192 8.24 -9.55 13.64
CA PRO A 192 7.33 -9.46 12.52
C PRO A 192 6.89 -8.03 12.27
N THR A 193 6.82 -7.61 11.01
CA THR A 193 6.32 -6.29 10.62
C THR A 193 5.26 -6.38 9.52
N PRO A 194 4.23 -5.51 9.52
CA PRO A 194 3.17 -5.57 8.53
C PRO A 194 3.65 -5.30 7.09
N ILE A 195 4.72 -4.51 6.93
CA ILE A 195 5.39 -4.26 5.66
C ILE A 195 6.90 -4.41 5.90
N ALA A 196 7.43 -5.58 5.55
CA ALA A 196 8.79 -6.02 5.86
C ALA A 196 9.69 -5.92 4.62
N ALA A 197 10.86 -5.29 4.73
CA ALA A 197 11.83 -5.29 3.63
C ALA A 197 12.34 -6.70 3.37
N THR A 198 12.43 -7.09 2.10
CA THR A 198 12.84 -8.42 1.66
C THR A 198 14.29 -8.45 1.16
N THR A 199 14.80 -9.63 0.83
CA THR A 199 16.09 -9.78 0.14
C THR A 199 15.98 -9.69 -1.40
N TRP A 200 14.81 -9.32 -1.92
CA TRP A 200 14.64 -9.12 -3.36
C TRP A 200 15.25 -7.80 -3.80
N ASN A 201 16.07 -7.87 -4.86
CA ASN A 201 16.66 -6.74 -5.52
C ASN A 201 15.94 -6.42 -6.83
N VAL A 202 15.96 -5.14 -7.20
CA VAL A 202 15.62 -4.69 -8.55
C VAL A 202 16.89 -4.53 -9.40
N SER A 203 16.77 -4.81 -10.70
CA SER A 203 17.92 -4.77 -11.63
C SER A 203 18.22 -3.37 -12.21
N GLY A 204 17.49 -2.35 -11.79
CA GLY A 204 17.59 -0.97 -12.29
C GLY A 204 16.79 -0.01 -11.43
N THR A 205 16.69 1.26 -11.85
CA THR A 205 15.95 2.28 -11.10
C THR A 205 14.48 2.35 -11.53
N GLY A 206 13.58 2.34 -10.55
CA GLY A 206 12.17 2.66 -10.73
C GLY A 206 11.22 1.48 -10.96
N ILE A 207 9.92 1.78 -10.89
CA ILE A 207 8.84 0.77 -10.79
C ILE A 207 8.70 -0.13 -12.02
N ALA A 208 9.03 0.37 -13.21
CA ALA A 208 8.86 -0.38 -14.45
C ALA A 208 9.97 -1.42 -14.74
N ALA A 209 11.08 -1.41 -13.99
CA ALA A 209 12.26 -2.25 -14.26
C ALA A 209 12.35 -3.52 -13.40
N GLN A 210 11.23 -3.95 -12.82
CA GLN A 210 11.23 -4.77 -11.60
C GLN A 210 11.19 -6.28 -11.79
N LEU A 211 10.90 -6.80 -12.98
CA LEU A 211 10.67 -8.24 -13.15
C LEU A 211 11.58 -8.87 -14.22
N PRO A 212 12.14 -10.07 -13.98
CA PRO A 212 12.03 -10.85 -12.74
C PRO A 212 12.88 -10.26 -11.60
N LEU A 213 12.40 -10.41 -10.36
CA LEU A 213 13.18 -10.07 -9.17
C LEU A 213 14.35 -11.05 -9.00
N ILE A 214 15.46 -10.56 -8.44
CA ILE A 214 16.63 -11.39 -8.09
C ILE A 214 16.87 -11.27 -6.60
N ALA A 215 16.74 -12.38 -5.87
CA ALA A 215 17.04 -12.39 -4.45
C ALA A 215 18.55 -12.52 -4.22
N ASP A 216 19.05 -11.86 -3.19
CA ASP A 216 20.30 -12.21 -2.54
C ASP A 216 20.05 -12.57 -1.06
N THR A 217 21.07 -12.43 -0.21
CA THR A 217 20.99 -12.69 1.23
C THR A 217 20.95 -11.42 2.09
N ILE A 218 20.87 -10.23 1.47
CA ILE A 218 20.94 -8.93 2.12
C ILE A 218 19.59 -8.23 1.93
N GLY A 219 19.05 -7.62 2.98
CA GLY A 219 17.81 -6.87 2.85
C GLY A 219 17.99 -5.63 1.96
N GLY A 220 17.06 -5.43 1.02
CA GLY A 220 16.92 -4.21 0.24
C GLY A 220 17.89 -4.10 -0.94
N SER A 221 17.54 -3.27 -1.93
CA SER A 221 18.39 -3.11 -3.11
C SER A 221 19.63 -2.28 -2.80
N THR A 222 20.78 -2.73 -3.31
CA THR A 222 22.02 -1.98 -3.20
C THR A 222 21.94 -0.67 -3.99
N GLN A 223 22.33 0.43 -3.36
CA GLN A 223 22.43 1.71 -4.04
C GLN A 223 23.57 1.69 -5.07
N LEU A 224 23.23 1.97 -6.33
CA LEU A 224 24.19 1.89 -7.44
C LEU A 224 25.13 3.10 -7.52
N SER A 225 24.72 4.27 -7.01
CA SER A 225 25.48 5.52 -7.13
C SER A 225 25.18 6.50 -5.99
N GLY A 226 26.07 7.45 -5.74
CA GLY A 226 25.94 8.45 -4.69
C GLY A 226 26.85 8.17 -3.48
N PRO A 227 26.64 8.89 -2.36
CA PRO A 227 27.51 8.79 -1.18
C PRO A 227 27.45 7.43 -0.47
N PHE A 228 26.40 6.65 -0.71
CA PHE A 228 26.20 5.32 -0.13
C PHE A 228 26.25 4.21 -1.18
N ALA A 229 26.98 4.42 -2.29
CA ALA A 229 27.12 3.41 -3.33
C ALA A 229 27.66 2.08 -2.76
N GLY A 230 26.98 0.98 -3.08
CA GLY A 230 27.30 -0.36 -2.55
C GLY A 230 26.61 -0.70 -1.23
N LEU A 231 25.93 0.24 -0.58
CA LEU A 231 25.16 -0.04 0.65
C LEU A 231 23.71 -0.35 0.30
N SER A 232 23.06 -1.21 1.07
CA SER A 232 21.61 -1.44 0.99
C SER A 232 20.90 -0.67 2.10
N ILE A 233 19.72 -0.12 1.79
CA ILE A 233 18.86 0.57 2.74
C ILE A 233 17.55 -0.23 2.86
N ASN A 234 17.13 -0.47 4.09
CA ASN A 234 15.85 -1.06 4.44
C ASN A 234 15.03 -0.07 5.26
N LEU A 235 13.73 -0.04 4.99
CA LEU A 235 12.73 0.70 5.75
C LEU A 235 11.63 -0.27 6.17
N ASP A 236 11.75 -0.82 7.37
CA ASP A 236 10.78 -1.77 7.89
C ASP A 236 9.65 -0.99 8.56
N ILE A 237 8.42 -1.09 8.04
CA ILE A 237 7.27 -0.29 8.51
C ILE A 237 6.44 -1.15 9.47
N GLY A 238 6.18 -0.61 10.67
CA GLY A 238 5.36 -1.25 11.69
C GLY A 238 6.15 -2.00 12.79
N ASP A 239 7.46 -1.79 12.91
CA ASP A 239 8.29 -2.32 14.01
C ASP A 239 8.08 -1.57 15.32
N LEU A 240 7.83 -2.31 16.41
CA LEU A 240 7.57 -1.82 17.78
C LEU A 240 6.58 -0.63 17.86
N GLY A 241 5.79 -0.48 16.79
CA GLY A 241 5.41 0.84 16.32
C GLY A 241 4.46 0.72 15.16
N SER A 242 3.24 0.34 15.49
CA SER A 242 1.96 0.63 14.82
C SER A 242 1.98 1.21 13.40
N LEU A 243 1.32 0.52 12.47
CA LEU A 243 0.65 1.15 11.33
C LEU A 243 -0.79 1.49 11.77
N HIS A 244 -1.08 2.78 11.96
CA HIS A 244 -2.35 3.26 12.51
C HIS A 244 -3.23 3.85 11.41
N LEU A 245 -4.42 3.28 11.21
CA LEU A 245 -5.36 3.71 10.18
C LEU A 245 -6.06 5.01 10.58
N VAL A 246 -5.75 6.10 9.86
CA VAL A 246 -6.23 7.45 10.16
C VAL A 246 -7.50 7.79 9.39
N SER A 247 -7.58 7.43 8.12
CA SER A 247 -8.76 7.67 7.30
C SER A 247 -8.96 6.61 6.24
N VAL A 248 -10.24 6.47 5.88
CA VAL A 248 -10.70 5.61 4.80
C VAL A 248 -11.54 6.50 3.89
N THR A 249 -11.03 6.78 2.70
CA THR A 249 -11.70 7.62 1.71
C THR A 249 -12.20 6.74 0.58
N PRO A 250 -13.53 6.56 0.43
CA PRO A 250 -14.07 5.90 -0.75
C PRO A 250 -13.69 6.72 -1.99
N SER A 251 -13.09 6.07 -2.98
CA SER A 251 -12.81 6.69 -4.26
C SER A 251 -14.10 7.10 -4.95
N ALA A 252 -14.00 8.20 -5.68
CA ALA A 252 -15.14 8.72 -6.41
C ALA A 252 -15.62 7.66 -7.40
N ILE A 253 -16.82 7.12 -7.17
CA ILE A 253 -17.47 6.21 -8.09
C ILE A 253 -17.61 6.95 -9.43
N PRO A 254 -17.02 6.46 -10.54
CA PRO A 254 -17.35 6.98 -11.85
C PRO A 254 -18.83 6.67 -12.07
N LEU A 255 -19.71 7.64 -11.83
CA LEU A 255 -21.12 7.48 -12.10
C LEU A 255 -21.24 7.16 -13.59
N PRO A 256 -21.84 6.02 -13.98
CA PRO A 256 -22.03 5.71 -15.38
C PRO A 256 -22.69 6.91 -16.06
N GLY A 257 -22.17 7.34 -17.22
CA GLY A 257 -22.71 8.53 -17.91
C GLY A 257 -24.21 8.45 -18.20
N THR A 258 -24.78 7.24 -18.21
CA THR A 258 -26.22 6.99 -18.26
C THR A 258 -26.96 7.46 -17.01
N LEU A 259 -26.41 7.27 -15.80
CA LEU A 259 -26.99 7.81 -14.57
C LEU A 259 -26.97 9.33 -14.58
N TRP A 260 -25.89 9.95 -15.08
CA TRP A 260 -25.87 11.39 -15.37
C TRP A 260 -26.95 11.79 -16.37
N LEU A 261 -27.21 10.99 -17.40
CA LEU A 261 -28.24 11.26 -18.41
C LEU A 261 -29.67 11.12 -17.85
N PHE A 262 -29.87 10.22 -16.87
CA PHE A 262 -31.14 10.07 -16.15
C PHE A 262 -31.35 11.16 -15.09
N LEU A 263 -30.30 11.52 -14.34
CA LEU A 263 -30.34 12.57 -13.33
C LEU A 263 -30.39 13.99 -13.92
N SER A 264 -29.80 14.21 -15.10
CA SER A 264 -29.88 15.49 -15.83
C SER A 264 -31.24 15.74 -16.50
N GLY A 265 -32.19 14.83 -16.37
CA GLY A 265 -33.53 14.96 -16.97
C GLY A 265 -33.57 14.78 -18.50
N MET A 266 -32.43 14.59 -19.17
CA MET A 266 -32.37 14.37 -20.61
C MET A 266 -32.90 12.99 -21.02
N GLY A 267 -32.78 11.97 -20.16
CA GLY A 267 -33.30 10.61 -20.41
C GLY A 267 -34.83 10.53 -20.50
N LEU A 268 -35.56 11.46 -19.87
CA LEU A 268 -37.04 11.48 -19.86
C LEU A 268 -37.65 12.01 -21.17
N ILE A 269 -36.87 12.65 -22.04
CA ILE A 269 -37.39 13.29 -23.26
C ILE A 269 -37.66 12.24 -24.37
N SER A 270 -37.07 11.05 -24.30
CA SER A 270 -37.20 10.03 -25.36
C SER A 270 -38.41 9.10 -25.23
N VAL A 271 -39.12 9.08 -24.09
CA VAL A 271 -40.33 8.26 -23.91
C VAL A 271 -41.59 9.11 -24.12
N ARG A 272 -41.74 9.70 -25.31
CA ARG A 272 -43.08 10.06 -25.80
C ARG A 272 -43.76 8.79 -26.28
N LEU A 273 -44.42 8.08 -25.37
CA LEU A 273 -45.38 7.04 -25.70
C LEU A 273 -46.44 7.63 -26.64
N LYS A 274 -46.33 7.31 -27.92
CA LYS A 274 -47.35 7.58 -28.95
C LYS A 274 -48.59 6.74 -28.59
N LEU A 275 -49.39 7.23 -27.66
CA LEU A 275 -50.73 6.71 -27.38
C LEU A 275 -51.58 6.98 -28.63
N GLY A 276 -51.56 6.02 -29.55
CA GLY A 276 -52.39 6.03 -30.75
C GLY A 276 -53.85 6.10 -30.35
N ARG A 277 -54.48 7.25 -30.65
CA ARG A 277 -55.90 7.50 -30.46
C ARG A 277 -56.66 6.63 -31.47
N SER A 278 -57.07 5.43 -31.04
CA SER A 278 -57.96 4.56 -31.82
C SER A 278 -59.28 5.29 -32.05
N LYS A 279 -59.52 5.79 -33.26
CA LYS A 279 -60.87 6.17 -33.70
C LYS A 279 -61.60 4.89 -34.11
N THR A 280 -62.75 4.67 -33.47
CA THR A 280 -63.94 3.90 -33.90
C THR A 280 -63.70 2.59 -34.65
#